data_AF-A0A959S017-F1
#
_entry.id   AF-A0A959S017-F1
#
_cell.length_a   1.000
_cell.length_b   1.000
_cell.length_c   1.000
_cell.angle_alpha   90.00
_cell.angle_beta   90.00
_cell.angle_gamma   90.00
#
_symmetry.space_group_name_H-M   'P 1'
#
loop_
_entity.id
_entity.type
_entity.pdbx_description
1 polymer ?
#
loop_
_entity_poly.entity_id
_entity_poly.type
_entity_poly.pdbx_seq_one_letter_code
_entity_poly.pdbx_strand_id
1 'polypeptide(L)'
;MNRVRHCSAEPPGSSSVNVTDNVSLTQPYDPETNAVLANLEVSQGGNTFNTDASGSVSGLNPGSATFAMRGLWAEVFTNGTTPTFSATLSNGVNNIDWGNNANTKESSAYYHVNIVHDYMKSKFPSFTNMDNPLETNVDVSGSCNAFYNGTSINFYQSGAGCNSFALVGDVVYHEYGHGINNTYYLSQGGFFQNGAMDEGYADVWALGITANPVLGLGNSQSLPND
;
A
#
# COMPACT_ATOMS: atom_id res chain seq x y z
N MET A 1 27.69 2.29 -58.15
CA MET A 1 26.71 3.03 -57.30
C MET A 1 26.76 2.44 -55.91
N ASN A 2 27.45 3.10 -54.97
CA ASN A 2 27.40 2.72 -53.56
C ASN A 2 26.05 3.16 -52.98
N ARG A 3 25.15 2.22 -52.70
CA ARG A 3 23.98 2.50 -51.87
C ARG A 3 24.45 2.53 -50.42
N VAL A 4 24.53 3.73 -49.84
CA VAL A 4 24.60 3.92 -48.39
C VAL A 4 23.33 3.31 -47.81
N ARG A 5 23.45 2.22 -47.03
CA ARG A 5 22.34 1.76 -46.20
C ARG A 5 22.18 2.81 -45.11
N HIS A 6 21.09 3.57 -45.15
CA HIS A 6 20.62 4.24 -43.95
C HIS A 6 20.29 3.15 -42.93
N CYS A 7 21.05 3.06 -41.85
CA CYS A 7 20.52 2.49 -40.62
C CYS A 7 19.37 3.41 -40.22
N SER A 8 18.14 2.96 -40.43
CA SER A 8 17.02 3.49 -39.67
C SER A 8 17.40 3.28 -38.20
N ALA A 9 17.63 4.36 -37.45
CA ALA A 9 17.74 4.26 -36.01
C ALA A 9 16.47 3.56 -35.53
N GLU A 10 16.62 2.42 -34.86
CA GLU A 10 15.51 1.77 -34.18
C GLU A 10 14.87 2.82 -33.26
N PRO A 11 13.53 2.90 -33.18
CA PRO A 11 12.88 3.80 -32.22
C PRO A 11 13.53 3.61 -30.85
N PRO A 12 13.75 4.66 -30.05
CA PRO A 12 14.26 4.50 -28.70
C PRO A 12 13.40 3.44 -28.00
N GLY A 13 14.03 2.39 -27.49
CA GLY A 13 13.30 1.31 -26.83
C GLY A 13 12.40 1.89 -25.74
N SER A 14 11.18 1.39 -25.63
CA SER A 14 10.22 1.79 -24.61
C SER A 14 10.01 0.62 -23.65
N SER A 15 9.99 0.89 -22.35
CA SER A 15 9.73 -0.09 -21.32
C SER A 15 8.38 0.17 -20.65
N SER A 16 7.76 -0.91 -20.21
CA SER A 16 6.67 -0.91 -19.24
C SER A 16 6.98 -1.92 -18.16
N VAL A 17 6.39 -1.72 -16.99
CA VAL A 17 6.50 -2.66 -15.88
C VAL A 17 5.12 -3.07 -15.40
N ASN A 18 4.99 -4.32 -14.96
CA ASN A 18 3.90 -4.80 -14.11
C ASN A 18 4.51 -5.15 -12.76
N VAL A 19 4.00 -4.56 -11.68
CA VAL A 19 4.57 -4.71 -10.34
C VAL A 19 3.65 -5.53 -9.46
N THR A 20 4.20 -6.58 -8.85
CA THR A 20 3.50 -7.49 -7.95
C THR A 20 4.31 -7.75 -6.69
N ASP A 21 3.64 -8.23 -5.66
CA ASP A 21 4.27 -8.87 -4.51
C ASP A 21 3.29 -9.82 -3.80
N ASN A 22 3.82 -10.67 -2.93
CA ASN A 22 3.00 -11.48 -2.03
C ASN A 22 2.44 -10.62 -0.89
N VAL A 23 1.12 -10.73 -0.68
CA VAL A 23 0.40 -10.03 0.38
C VAL A 23 -0.52 -10.97 1.14
N SER A 24 -0.76 -10.66 2.41
CA SER A 24 -1.86 -11.23 3.19
C SER A 24 -3.13 -10.48 2.83
N LEU A 25 -4.07 -11.11 2.11
CA LEU A 25 -5.29 -10.43 1.65
C LEU A 25 -6.37 -10.26 2.73
N THR A 26 -6.30 -11.04 3.80
CA THR A 26 -7.31 -11.03 4.85
C THR A 26 -6.64 -11.21 6.20
N GLN A 27 -5.93 -12.32 6.39
CA GLN A 27 -5.27 -12.65 7.65
C GLN A 27 -4.00 -13.48 7.46
N PRO A 28 -3.06 -13.48 8.42
CA PRO A 28 -1.75 -14.13 8.30
C PRO A 28 -1.78 -15.68 8.25
N TYR A 29 -2.94 -16.31 8.46
CA TYR A 29 -3.10 -17.76 8.38
C TYR A 29 -3.51 -18.26 6.99
N ASP A 30 -4.03 -17.37 6.16
CA ASP A 30 -4.33 -17.69 4.79
C ASP A 30 -3.03 -17.68 3.98
N PRO A 31 -2.93 -18.50 2.91
CA PRO A 31 -1.80 -18.41 2.00
C PRO A 31 -1.68 -16.99 1.43
N GLU A 32 -0.46 -16.47 1.41
CA GLU A 32 -0.18 -15.21 0.73
C GLU A 32 -0.58 -15.30 -0.75
N THR A 33 -1.09 -14.19 -1.27
CA THR A 33 -1.47 -14.08 -2.68
C THR A 33 -0.54 -13.09 -3.37
N ASN A 34 -0.04 -13.47 -4.54
CA ASN A 34 0.70 -12.54 -5.40
C ASN A 34 -0.29 -11.54 -6.01
N ALA A 35 -0.28 -10.31 -5.48
CA ALA A 35 -1.18 -9.24 -5.86
C ALA A 35 -0.44 -8.14 -6.61
N VAL A 36 -1.16 -7.40 -7.43
CA VAL A 36 -0.64 -6.19 -8.08
C VAL A 36 -0.48 -5.07 -7.06
N LEU A 37 0.58 -4.27 -7.20
CA LEU A 37 0.79 -3.09 -6.38
C LEU A 37 0.39 -1.84 -7.17
N ALA A 38 -0.84 -1.38 -6.98
CA ALA A 38 -1.38 -0.17 -7.60
C ALA A 38 -0.85 1.11 -6.92
N ASN A 39 -0.80 2.21 -7.68
CA ASN A 39 -0.35 3.55 -7.26
C ASN A 39 1.11 3.62 -6.79
N LEU A 40 1.90 2.56 -6.96
CA LEU A 40 3.28 2.42 -6.49
C LEU A 40 4.22 3.30 -7.30
N GLU A 41 5.10 3.99 -6.60
CA GLU A 41 6.10 4.83 -7.20
C GLU A 41 7.18 4.01 -7.94
N VAL A 42 7.43 4.39 -9.19
CA VAL A 42 8.57 3.95 -9.99
C VAL A 42 9.37 5.18 -10.42
N SER A 43 10.63 5.26 -10.00
CA SER A 43 11.51 6.38 -10.31
C SER A 43 12.55 6.00 -11.38
N GLN A 44 12.65 6.78 -12.47
CA GLN A 44 13.63 6.56 -13.53
C GLN A 44 14.11 7.86 -14.15
N GLY A 45 15.44 8.02 -14.24
CA GLY A 45 16.05 9.18 -14.90
C GLY A 45 15.70 10.52 -14.27
N GLY A 46 15.44 10.54 -12.95
CA GLY A 46 15.00 11.74 -12.22
C GLY A 46 13.50 12.04 -12.31
N ASN A 47 12.73 11.21 -13.03
CA ASN A 47 11.27 11.32 -13.10
C ASN A 47 10.62 10.28 -12.19
N THR A 48 9.44 10.64 -11.68
CA THR A 48 8.59 9.77 -10.86
C THR A 48 7.35 9.41 -11.65
N PHE A 49 7.02 8.12 -11.66
CA PHE A 49 5.81 7.56 -12.24
C PHE A 49 5.08 6.76 -11.17
N ASN A 50 3.80 6.46 -11.39
CA ASN A 50 3.03 5.59 -10.51
C ASN A 50 2.38 4.47 -11.32
N THR A 51 2.30 3.28 -10.73
CA THR A 51 1.50 2.19 -11.31
C THR A 51 0.02 2.54 -11.29
N ASP A 52 -0.70 2.07 -12.31
CA ASP A 52 -2.16 2.18 -12.37
C ASP A 52 -2.85 1.11 -11.51
N ALA A 53 -4.19 1.04 -11.59
CA ALA A 53 -4.99 0.05 -10.86
C ALA A 53 -4.67 -1.41 -11.21
N SER A 54 -3.99 -1.68 -12.33
CA SER A 54 -3.50 -3.01 -12.70
C SER A 54 -2.06 -3.27 -12.25
N GLY A 55 -1.45 -2.37 -11.48
CA GLY A 55 -0.05 -2.45 -11.09
C GLY A 55 0.91 -2.17 -12.23
N SER A 56 0.45 -1.53 -13.31
CA SER A 56 1.24 -1.32 -14.52
C SER A 56 1.65 0.14 -14.68
N VAL A 57 2.85 0.36 -15.23
CA VAL A 57 3.24 1.71 -15.71
C VAL A 57 4.03 1.60 -17.01
N SER A 58 3.76 2.55 -17.92
CA SER A 58 4.36 2.63 -19.26
C SER A 58 5.07 3.97 -19.45
N GLY A 59 5.80 4.11 -20.56
CA GLY A 59 6.58 5.33 -20.83
C GLY A 59 7.95 5.38 -20.15
N LEU A 60 8.39 4.25 -19.60
CA LEU A 60 9.75 4.06 -19.11
C LEU A 60 10.71 3.78 -20.28
N ASN A 61 12.00 3.83 -20.01
CA ASN A 61 13.07 3.50 -20.95
C ASN A 61 13.84 2.26 -20.45
N PRO A 62 14.48 1.50 -21.35
CA PRO A 62 15.44 0.47 -20.95
C PRO A 62 16.56 1.07 -20.08
N GLY A 63 16.95 0.36 -19.02
CA GLY A 63 17.92 0.84 -18.03
C GLY A 63 17.40 0.74 -16.60
N SER A 64 18.14 1.32 -15.66
CA SER A 64 17.80 1.24 -14.24
C SER A 64 16.50 1.98 -13.91
N ALA A 65 15.62 1.37 -13.12
CA ALA A 65 14.48 1.99 -12.47
C ALA A 65 14.50 1.61 -10.98
N THR A 66 14.09 2.55 -10.12
CA THR A 66 14.01 2.38 -8.67
C THR A 66 12.55 2.22 -8.27
N PHE A 67 12.30 1.23 -7.42
CA PHE A 67 10.99 0.94 -6.84
C PHE A 67 11.11 1.23 -5.34
N ALA A 68 10.10 1.91 -4.79
CA ALA A 68 10.02 2.20 -3.36
C ALA A 68 8.62 1.81 -2.88
N MET A 69 8.49 1.30 -1.66
CA MET A 69 7.21 0.89 -1.07
C MET A 69 6.43 2.13 -0.60
N ARG A 70 6.17 3.02 -1.56
CA ARG A 70 5.46 4.27 -1.44
C ARG A 70 4.73 4.56 -2.74
N GLY A 71 3.73 5.41 -2.67
CA GLY A 71 2.90 5.74 -3.82
C GLY A 71 2.01 6.93 -3.54
N LEU A 72 0.90 7.03 -4.26
CA LEU A 72 -0.01 8.16 -4.10
C LEU A 72 -0.64 8.22 -2.70
N TRP A 73 -1.03 7.06 -2.14
CA TRP A 73 -1.88 7.00 -0.93
C TRP A 73 -1.20 6.41 0.31
N ALA A 74 -0.03 5.78 0.15
CA ALA A 74 0.72 5.17 1.23
C ALA A 74 2.22 5.42 1.07
N GLU A 75 2.93 5.64 2.17
CA GLU A 75 4.39 5.54 2.24
C GLU A 75 4.75 4.64 3.42
N VAL A 76 5.28 3.45 3.13
CA VAL A 76 5.59 2.46 4.15
C VAL A 76 6.97 2.70 4.73
N PHE A 77 7.08 2.52 6.05
CA PHE A 77 8.35 2.57 6.77
C PHE A 77 8.52 1.36 7.67
N THR A 78 9.72 0.80 7.65
CA THR A 78 10.21 -0.17 8.64
C THR A 78 11.45 0.41 9.28
N ASN A 79 11.43 0.62 10.60
CA ASN A 79 12.52 1.29 11.32
C ASN A 79 12.90 2.67 10.71
N GLY A 80 11.91 3.45 10.29
CA GLY A 80 12.11 4.78 9.70
C GLY A 80 12.70 4.78 8.29
N THR A 81 12.73 3.63 7.61
CA THR A 81 13.22 3.51 6.23
C THR A 81 12.13 2.95 5.33
N THR A 82 11.91 3.57 4.17
CA THR A 82 11.06 3.02 3.12
C THR A 82 11.80 1.92 2.35
N PRO A 83 11.25 0.70 2.26
CA PRO A 83 11.82 -0.37 1.44
C PRO A 83 12.00 0.09 0.00
N THR A 84 13.19 -0.13 -0.56
CA THR A 84 13.51 0.27 -1.94
C THR A 84 14.53 -0.66 -2.56
N PHE A 85 14.41 -0.89 -3.87
CA PHE A 85 15.40 -1.59 -4.67
C PHE A 85 15.42 -1.02 -6.10
N SER A 86 16.41 -1.42 -6.89
CA SER A 86 16.48 -1.05 -8.31
C SER A 86 16.53 -2.28 -9.19
N ALA A 87 15.85 -2.23 -10.33
CA ALA A 87 15.87 -3.27 -11.35
C ALA A 87 16.29 -2.66 -12.71
N THR A 88 16.89 -3.49 -13.56
CA THR A 88 17.22 -3.10 -14.92
C THR A 88 16.10 -3.50 -15.86
N LEU A 89 15.49 -2.51 -16.52
CA LEU A 89 14.42 -2.70 -17.49
C LEU A 89 15.00 -3.01 -18.88
N SER A 90 14.40 -3.99 -19.53
CA SER A 90 14.62 -4.30 -20.95
C SER A 90 13.53 -3.65 -21.81
N ASN A 91 13.80 -3.52 -23.12
CA ASN A 91 12.80 -3.06 -24.07
C ASN A 91 11.55 -3.97 -24.03
N GLY A 92 10.36 -3.37 -24.00
CA GLY A 92 9.09 -4.09 -23.86
C GLY A 92 8.56 -4.16 -22.43
N VAL A 93 7.85 -5.25 -22.12
CA VAL A 93 7.19 -5.47 -20.82
C VAL A 93 8.15 -6.17 -19.85
N ASN A 94 8.26 -5.64 -18.63
CA ASN A 94 9.06 -6.20 -17.55
C ASN A 94 8.13 -6.55 -16.38
N ASN A 95 8.13 -7.80 -15.94
CA ASN A 95 7.38 -8.20 -14.75
C ASN A 95 8.31 -8.07 -13.54
N ILE A 96 7.96 -7.21 -12.60
CA ILE A 96 8.74 -6.87 -11.42
C ILE A 96 8.02 -7.43 -10.21
N ASP A 97 8.56 -8.51 -9.67
CA ASP A 97 8.13 -9.07 -8.40
C ASP A 97 9.04 -8.53 -7.28
N TRP A 98 8.47 -7.94 -6.25
CA TRP A 98 9.23 -7.42 -5.11
C TRP A 98 9.93 -8.57 -4.37
N GLY A 99 9.24 -9.68 -4.12
CA GLY A 99 9.82 -10.86 -3.48
C GLY A 99 10.58 -10.50 -2.20
N ASN A 100 11.87 -10.81 -2.14
CA ASN A 100 12.70 -10.53 -0.96
C ASN A 100 13.11 -9.06 -0.78
N ASN A 101 12.70 -8.15 -1.68
CA ASN A 101 13.01 -6.72 -1.56
C ASN A 101 12.03 -5.97 -0.64
N ALA A 102 10.94 -6.62 -0.25
CA ALA A 102 10.05 -6.20 0.83
C ALA A 102 9.72 -7.43 1.69
N ASN A 103 9.26 -7.19 2.91
CA ASN A 103 8.62 -8.23 3.70
C ASN A 103 7.08 -8.13 3.56
N THR A 104 6.39 -9.24 3.77
CA THR A 104 4.93 -9.31 3.57
C THR A 104 4.15 -8.26 4.37
N LYS A 105 4.61 -7.83 5.55
CA LYS A 105 3.93 -6.78 6.34
C LYS A 105 3.97 -5.44 5.61
N GLU A 106 5.10 -5.11 4.99
CA GLU A 106 5.26 -3.88 4.21
C GLU A 106 4.31 -3.87 3.02
N SER A 107 4.32 -4.96 2.25
CA SER A 107 3.52 -5.08 1.03
C SER A 107 2.01 -5.18 1.33
N SER A 108 1.64 -5.89 2.39
CA SER A 108 0.24 -6.00 2.83
C SER A 108 -0.29 -4.66 3.33
N ALA A 109 0.46 -3.95 4.18
CA ALA A 109 0.05 -2.63 4.65
C ALA A 109 -0.10 -1.63 3.49
N TYR A 110 0.87 -1.60 2.57
CA TYR A 110 0.79 -0.79 1.35
C TYR A 110 -0.47 -1.11 0.53
N TYR A 111 -0.70 -2.40 0.27
CA TYR A 111 -1.84 -2.88 -0.51
C TYR A 111 -3.16 -2.46 0.14
N HIS A 112 -3.34 -2.73 1.43
CA HIS A 112 -4.58 -2.45 2.13
C HIS A 112 -4.87 -0.96 2.26
N VAL A 113 -3.85 -0.10 2.45
CA VAL A 113 -4.04 1.35 2.46
C VAL A 113 -4.60 1.87 1.13
N ASN A 114 -4.13 1.35 -0.01
CA ASN A 114 -4.67 1.72 -1.31
C ASN A 114 -6.14 1.31 -1.46
N ILE A 115 -6.50 0.09 -1.01
CA ILE A 115 -7.88 -0.40 -1.07
C ILE A 115 -8.84 0.47 -0.27
N VAL A 116 -8.50 0.83 0.98
CA VAL A 116 -9.37 1.67 1.81
C VAL A 116 -9.44 3.11 1.31
N HIS A 117 -8.33 3.65 0.76
CA HIS A 117 -8.35 4.95 0.11
C HIS A 117 -9.33 4.96 -1.07
N ASP A 118 -9.22 4.00 -2.00
CA ASP A 118 -10.11 3.91 -3.16
C ASP A 118 -11.58 3.69 -2.75
N TYR A 119 -11.81 2.87 -1.71
CA TYR A 119 -13.14 2.67 -1.16
C TYR A 119 -13.72 3.97 -0.58
N MET A 120 -12.92 4.75 0.16
CA MET A 120 -13.30 6.08 0.64
C MET A 120 -13.65 7.00 -0.53
N LYS A 121 -12.83 7.05 -1.60
CA LYS A 121 -13.12 7.87 -2.79
C LYS A 121 -14.42 7.47 -3.49
N SER A 122 -14.82 6.19 -3.41
CA SER A 122 -16.11 5.73 -3.94
C SER A 122 -17.32 6.32 -3.20
N LYS A 123 -17.16 6.72 -1.94
CA LYS A 123 -18.23 7.31 -1.11
C LYS A 123 -18.12 8.83 -1.04
N PHE A 124 -16.90 9.34 -0.97
CA PHE A 124 -16.58 10.76 -0.82
C PHE A 124 -15.63 11.23 -1.94
N PRO A 125 -16.07 11.24 -3.21
CA PRO A 125 -15.19 11.55 -4.34
C PRO A 125 -14.60 12.96 -4.30
N SER A 126 -15.30 13.92 -3.70
CA SER A 126 -14.85 15.31 -3.55
C SER A 126 -14.00 15.55 -2.30
N PHE A 127 -13.86 14.57 -1.41
CA PHE A 127 -13.02 14.70 -0.23
C PHE A 127 -11.57 14.40 -0.62
N THR A 128 -10.69 15.39 -0.46
CA THR A 128 -9.29 15.31 -0.93
C THR A 128 -8.27 15.50 0.19
N ASN A 129 -8.70 15.70 1.44
CA ASN A 129 -7.77 15.94 2.56
C ASN A 129 -6.98 14.69 2.99
N MET A 130 -7.26 13.53 2.38
CA MET A 130 -6.48 12.30 2.49
C MET A 130 -5.87 11.86 1.15
N ASP A 131 -5.90 12.70 0.11
CA ASP A 131 -5.26 12.43 -1.18
C ASP A 131 -3.75 12.71 -1.06
N ASN A 132 -3.09 11.99 -0.15
CA ASN A 132 -1.68 12.09 0.16
C ASN A 132 -1.12 10.71 0.56
N PRO A 133 0.20 10.50 0.45
CA PRO A 133 0.83 9.29 0.98
C PRO A 133 0.69 9.30 2.49
N LEU A 134 -0.17 8.44 3.04
CA LEU A 134 -0.28 8.28 4.48
C LEU A 134 0.93 7.49 4.97
N GLU A 135 1.67 8.07 5.93
CA GLU A 135 2.77 7.37 6.58
C GLU A 135 2.24 6.10 7.25
N THR A 136 2.83 4.97 6.88
CA THR A 136 2.39 3.62 7.24
C THR A 136 3.56 2.88 7.87
N ASN A 137 3.65 2.90 9.19
CA ASN A 137 4.77 2.31 9.92
C ASN A 137 4.47 0.85 10.27
N VAL A 138 5.35 -0.06 9.86
CA VAL A 138 5.33 -1.46 10.28
C VAL A 138 6.49 -1.76 11.22
N ASP A 139 6.34 -2.81 12.03
CA ASP A 139 7.30 -3.23 13.06
C ASP A 139 7.64 -2.13 14.08
N VAL A 140 6.65 -1.32 14.44
CA VAL A 140 6.78 -0.35 15.52
C VAL A 140 7.00 -1.06 16.85
N SER A 141 7.83 -0.48 17.73
CA SER A 141 8.10 -1.03 19.07
C SER A 141 6.82 -1.13 19.89
N GLY A 142 6.58 -2.33 20.44
CA GLY A 142 5.34 -2.70 21.11
C GLY A 142 4.95 -4.13 20.73
N SER A 143 3.75 -4.54 21.14
CA SER A 143 3.16 -5.83 20.77
C SER A 143 1.63 -5.77 20.91
N CYS A 144 0.91 -6.57 20.13
CA CYS A 144 -0.55 -6.71 20.23
C CYS A 144 -1.34 -5.39 20.10
N ASN A 145 -0.94 -4.52 19.16
CA ASN A 145 -1.75 -3.34 18.85
C ASN A 145 -1.42 -2.78 17.45
N ALA A 146 -2.36 -2.00 16.94
CA ALA A 146 -2.16 -1.01 15.89
C ALA A 146 -2.80 0.32 16.35
N PHE A 147 -2.41 1.43 15.73
CA PHE A 147 -3.02 2.72 16.04
C PHE A 147 -2.75 3.77 14.96
N TYR A 148 -3.74 4.63 14.74
CA TYR A 148 -3.59 5.94 14.13
C TYR A 148 -3.21 7.00 15.18
N ASN A 149 -2.20 7.82 14.88
CA ASN A 149 -1.70 8.85 15.83
C ASN A 149 -2.08 10.29 15.47
N GLY A 150 -2.92 10.49 14.45
CA GLY A 150 -3.26 11.81 13.92
C GLY A 150 -2.55 12.16 12.60
N THR A 151 -1.47 11.47 12.25
CA THR A 151 -0.73 11.70 11.00
C THR A 151 -0.23 10.42 10.32
N SER A 152 -0.11 9.32 11.05
CA SER A 152 0.34 8.02 10.53
C SER A 152 -0.43 6.87 11.16
N ILE A 153 -0.46 5.74 10.45
CA ILE A 153 -0.92 4.45 10.98
C ILE A 153 0.29 3.60 11.35
N ASN A 154 0.20 2.88 12.46
CA ASN A 154 1.34 2.26 13.12
C ASN A 154 0.97 0.85 13.54
N PHE A 155 1.75 -0.13 13.09
CA PHE A 155 1.52 -1.55 13.37
C PHE A 155 2.69 -2.09 14.17
N TYR A 156 2.40 -2.67 15.34
CA TYR A 156 3.43 -3.34 16.09
C TYR A 156 3.93 -4.61 15.39
N GLN A 157 5.17 -4.96 15.69
CA GLN A 157 5.71 -6.26 15.34
C GLN A 157 4.91 -7.38 16.05
N SER A 158 4.99 -8.59 15.50
CA SER A 158 4.42 -9.76 16.17
C SER A 158 5.08 -9.97 17.54
N GLY A 159 4.26 -10.29 18.55
CA GLY A 159 4.71 -10.45 19.92
C GLY A 159 3.54 -10.60 20.88
N ALA A 160 3.83 -11.04 22.11
CA ALA A 160 2.83 -11.26 23.17
C ALA A 160 1.62 -12.14 22.77
N GLY A 161 1.80 -13.04 21.81
CA GLY A 161 0.75 -13.92 21.32
C GLY A 161 -0.09 -13.32 20.19
N CYS A 162 0.25 -12.14 19.64
CA CYS A 162 -0.41 -11.56 18.48
C CYS A 162 0.48 -11.61 17.23
N ASN A 163 -0.16 -11.77 16.08
CA ASN A 163 0.47 -11.51 14.80
C ASN A 163 0.67 -9.99 14.62
N SER A 164 1.49 -9.58 13.65
CA SER A 164 1.52 -8.18 13.28
C SER A 164 0.22 -7.81 12.57
N PHE A 165 -0.45 -6.76 13.04
CA PHE A 165 -1.73 -6.31 12.48
C PHE A 165 -1.58 -5.70 11.07
N ALA A 166 -0.35 -5.44 10.61
CA ALA A 166 -0.07 -5.11 9.21
C ALA A 166 -0.43 -6.25 8.24
N LEU A 167 -0.58 -7.49 8.73
CA LEU A 167 -1.02 -8.66 7.95
C LEU A 167 -2.53 -8.90 8.03
N VAL A 168 -3.25 -8.10 8.81
CA VAL A 168 -4.67 -8.28 9.06
C VAL A 168 -5.40 -7.13 8.36
N GLY A 169 -5.97 -7.42 7.20
CA GLY A 169 -6.39 -6.39 6.25
C GLY A 169 -7.45 -5.44 6.79
N ASP A 170 -8.39 -5.96 7.58
CA ASP A 170 -9.47 -5.18 8.17
C ASP A 170 -9.01 -4.29 9.33
N VAL A 171 -7.95 -4.66 10.06
CA VAL A 171 -7.29 -3.79 11.02
C VAL A 171 -6.60 -2.63 10.30
N VAL A 172 -5.94 -2.86 9.16
CA VAL A 172 -5.35 -1.77 8.36
C VAL A 172 -6.44 -0.79 7.90
N TYR A 173 -7.60 -1.30 7.49
CA TYR A 173 -8.74 -0.45 7.11
C TYR A 173 -9.31 0.34 8.29
N HIS A 174 -9.40 -0.28 9.47
CA HIS A 174 -9.83 0.38 10.70
C HIS A 174 -8.88 1.54 11.06
N GLU A 175 -7.57 1.31 11.06
CA GLU A 175 -6.59 2.38 11.35
C GLU A 175 -6.66 3.54 10.35
N TYR A 176 -6.84 3.24 9.07
CA TYR A 176 -7.07 4.27 8.06
C TYR A 176 -8.41 4.99 8.30
N GLY A 177 -9.42 4.27 8.78
CA GLY A 177 -10.73 4.79 9.16
C GLY A 177 -10.66 5.88 10.23
N HIS A 178 -9.80 5.74 11.25
CA HIS A 178 -9.51 6.82 12.18
C HIS A 178 -8.95 8.07 11.47
N GLY A 179 -8.09 7.87 10.48
CA GLY A 179 -7.60 8.94 9.61
C GLY A 179 -8.73 9.66 8.87
N ILE A 180 -9.67 8.92 8.30
CA ILE A 180 -10.85 9.47 7.64
C ILE A 180 -11.69 10.28 8.63
N ASN A 181 -12.02 9.70 9.79
CA ASN A 181 -12.82 10.38 10.82
C ASN A 181 -12.16 11.69 11.27
N ASN A 182 -10.86 11.65 11.56
CA ASN A 182 -10.14 12.84 12.00
C ASN A 182 -10.14 13.92 10.90
N THR A 183 -9.62 13.59 9.72
CA THR A 183 -9.39 14.56 8.65
C THR A 183 -10.69 15.08 8.03
N TYR A 184 -11.73 14.23 7.91
CA TYR A 184 -13.02 14.64 7.38
C TYR A 184 -13.68 15.67 8.29
N TYR A 185 -13.79 15.40 9.59
CA TYR A 185 -14.43 16.34 10.51
C TYR A 185 -13.62 17.64 10.66
N LEU A 186 -12.29 17.57 10.66
CA LEU A 186 -11.43 18.76 10.60
C LEU A 186 -11.69 19.61 9.35
N SER A 187 -11.88 18.98 8.18
CA SER A 187 -12.19 19.70 6.93
C SER A 187 -13.52 20.46 6.98
N GLN A 188 -14.45 20.03 7.85
CA GLN A 188 -15.74 20.68 8.07
C GLN A 188 -15.69 21.72 9.21
N GLY A 189 -14.51 22.03 9.75
CA GLY A 189 -14.33 22.94 10.88
C GLY A 189 -14.71 22.36 12.24
N GLY A 190 -14.89 21.03 12.31
CA GLY A 190 -15.19 20.29 13.53
C GLY A 190 -14.01 19.43 13.98
N PHE A 191 -14.26 18.59 14.99
CA PHE A 191 -13.34 17.53 15.43
C PHE A 191 -14.15 16.39 16.03
N PHE A 192 -13.61 15.18 15.98
CA PHE A 192 -14.26 14.00 16.54
C PHE A 192 -14.05 13.97 18.07
N GLN A 193 -15.14 13.95 18.84
CA GLN A 193 -15.07 14.04 20.31
C GLN A 193 -15.40 12.72 21.04
N ASN A 194 -16.16 11.85 20.40
CA ASN A 194 -16.67 10.63 21.03
C ASN A 194 -15.82 9.42 20.59
N GLY A 195 -14.90 8.97 21.44
CA GLY A 195 -14.02 7.85 21.11
C GLY A 195 -14.77 6.58 20.70
N ALA A 196 -15.84 6.20 21.40
CA ALA A 196 -16.61 5.00 21.05
C ALA A 196 -17.28 5.08 19.67
N MET A 197 -17.71 6.28 19.26
CA MET A 197 -18.22 6.49 17.90
C MET A 197 -17.09 6.51 16.87
N ASP A 198 -15.90 6.98 17.25
CA ASP A 198 -14.74 7.01 16.36
C ASP A 198 -14.30 5.59 16.00
N GLU A 199 -14.16 4.72 17.02
CA GLU A 199 -13.95 3.28 16.87
C GLU A 199 -15.03 2.64 16.00
N GLY A 200 -16.31 2.87 16.33
CA GLY A 200 -17.42 2.29 15.56
C GLY A 200 -17.46 2.76 14.10
N TYR A 201 -17.00 3.97 13.79
CA TYR A 201 -16.91 4.47 12.42
C TYR A 201 -15.72 3.86 11.68
N ALA A 202 -14.57 3.69 12.36
CA ALA A 202 -13.42 2.98 11.82
C ALA A 202 -13.78 1.52 11.47
N ASP A 203 -14.54 0.85 12.34
CA ASP A 203 -15.09 -0.48 12.08
C ASP A 203 -15.99 -0.50 10.83
N VAL A 204 -16.89 0.46 10.67
CA VAL A 204 -17.80 0.53 9.51
C VAL A 204 -17.04 0.64 8.19
N TRP A 205 -15.88 1.31 8.17
CA TRP A 205 -15.02 1.34 6.98
C TRP A 205 -14.50 -0.05 6.63
N ALA A 206 -13.91 -0.73 7.62
CA ALA A 206 -13.36 -2.06 7.46
C ALA A 206 -14.44 -3.10 7.06
N LEU A 207 -15.56 -3.14 7.79
CA LEU A 207 -16.70 -4.01 7.54
C LEU A 207 -17.35 -3.73 6.18
N GLY A 208 -17.38 -2.47 5.76
CA GLY A 208 -17.92 -2.06 4.45
C GLY A 208 -17.10 -2.57 3.27
N ILE A 209 -15.79 -2.75 3.45
CA ILE A 209 -14.89 -3.32 2.43
C ILE A 209 -14.96 -4.85 2.46
N THR A 210 -14.88 -5.46 3.64
CA THR A 210 -14.77 -6.91 3.79
C THR A 210 -16.10 -7.64 3.61
N ALA A 211 -17.22 -6.95 3.88
CA ALA A 211 -18.55 -7.54 4.03
C ALA A 211 -18.58 -8.71 5.03
N ASN A 212 -17.66 -8.74 5.98
CA ASN A 212 -17.55 -9.73 7.05
C ASN A 212 -17.88 -9.04 8.38
N PRO A 213 -18.81 -9.56 9.21
CA PRO A 213 -19.17 -8.95 10.49
C PRO A 213 -18.10 -9.10 11.59
N VAL A 214 -17.04 -9.86 11.36
CA VAL A 214 -15.93 -10.06 12.31
C VAL A 214 -14.76 -9.19 11.89
N LEU A 215 -14.18 -8.45 12.84
CA LEU A 215 -12.96 -7.67 12.66
C LEU A 215 -11.78 -8.34 13.33
N GLY A 216 -10.62 -8.24 12.67
CA GLY A 216 -9.34 -8.63 13.26
C GLY A 216 -9.10 -10.13 13.24
N LEU A 217 -9.72 -10.88 12.32
CA LEU A 217 -9.44 -12.31 12.18
C LEU A 217 -7.94 -12.55 11.95
N GLY A 218 -7.37 -13.51 12.67
CA GLY A 218 -5.94 -13.76 12.66
C GLY A 218 -5.09 -12.78 13.47
N ASN A 219 -5.69 -11.92 14.31
CA ASN A 219 -4.97 -11.08 15.27
C ASN A 219 -4.11 -11.94 16.23
N SER A 220 -4.60 -13.12 16.61
CA SER A 220 -4.05 -13.95 17.68
C SER A 220 -3.32 -15.15 17.11
N GLN A 221 -2.16 -15.45 17.71
CA GLN A 221 -1.30 -16.57 17.34
C GLN A 221 -1.88 -17.94 17.71
N SER A 222 -2.74 -17.97 18.73
CA SER A 222 -3.34 -19.19 19.28
C SER A 222 -4.83 -19.32 18.98
N LEU A 223 -5.50 -18.22 18.64
CA LEU A 223 -6.93 -18.14 18.39
C LEU A 223 -7.18 -17.43 17.04
N PRO A 224 -6.85 -18.08 15.90
CA PRO A 224 -6.88 -17.44 14.58
C PRO A 224 -8.28 -16.97 14.14
N ASN A 225 -9.33 -17.49 14.78
CA ASN A 225 -10.72 -17.19 14.43
C ASN A 225 -11.44 -16.27 15.44
N ASP A 226 -10.72 -15.78 16.46
CA ASP A 226 -11.25 -14.88 17.48
C ASP A 226 -10.88 -13.43 17.13
#